data_AF-A0A391P2S4-F1
#
_entry.id   AF-A0A391P2S4-F1
#
_cell.length_a   1.000
_cell.length_b   1.000
_cell.length_c   1.000
_cell.angle_alpha   90.00
_cell.angle_beta   90.00
_cell.angle_gamma   90.00
#
_symmetry.space_group_name_H-M   'P 1'
#
loop_
_entity.id
_entity.type
_entity.pdbx_description
1 polymer ?
#
loop_
_entity_poly.entity_id
_entity_poly.type
_entity_poly.pdbx_seq_one_letter_code
_entity_poly.pdbx_strand_id
1 'polypeptide(L)' 'MVENDYQCLENIAESRHCLVSGNKLDLEKAARLLLDDFRNGRLGRITLEFPEN' A
#
# COMPACT_ATOMS: atom_id res chain seq x y z
N MET A 1 2.37 0.70 -22.90
CA MET A 1 1.43 0.48 -21.77
C MET A 1 1.94 1.36 -20.66
N VAL A 2 1.13 2.27 -20.13
CA VAL A 2 1.54 3.11 -18.99
C VAL A 2 1.51 2.19 -17.78
N GLU A 3 2.67 1.91 -17.18
CA GLU A 3 2.69 1.25 -15.87
C GLU A 3 2.03 2.19 -14.87
N ASN A 4 0.94 1.73 -14.25
CA ASN A 4 0.28 2.47 -13.18
C ASN A 4 1.03 2.17 -11.88
N ASP A 5 2.00 3.02 -11.55
CA ASP A 5 2.82 2.93 -10.33
C ASP A 5 1.97 2.83 -9.04
N TYR A 6 0.70 3.25 -9.10
CA TYR A 6 -0.24 3.28 -7.97
C TYR A 6 -1.22 2.12 -7.93
N GLN A 7 -1.18 1.17 -8.88
CA GLN A 7 -2.17 0.08 -8.96
C GLN A 7 -2.28 -0.73 -7.65
N CYS A 8 -1.17 -0.92 -6.95
CA CYS A 8 -1.17 -1.62 -5.66
C CYS A 8 -1.98 -0.85 -4.60
N LEU A 9 -1.85 0.48 -4.55
CA LEU A 9 -2.60 1.30 -3.61
C LEU A 9 -4.08 1.39 -3.96
N GLU A 10 -4.43 1.39 -5.25
CA GLU A 10 -5.83 1.29 -5.70
C GLU A 10 -6.47 -0.01 -5.21
N ASN A 11 -5.78 -1.15 -5.40
CA ASN A 11 -6.28 -2.46 -4.95
C ASN A 11 -6.46 -2.52 -3.43
N ILE A 12 -5.54 -1.92 -2.66
CA ILE A 12 -5.66 -1.81 -1.20
C ILE A 12 -6.84 -0.92 -0.83
N ALA A 13 -7.00 0.21 -1.51
CA ALA A 13 -8.10 1.14 -1.24
C ALA A 13 -9.46 0.49 -1.53
N GLU A 14 -9.59 -0.26 -2.62
CA GLU A 14 -10.79 -1.03 -2.94
C GLU A 14 -11.05 -2.12 -1.88
N SER A 15 -10.05 -2.95 -1.60
CA SER A 15 -10.18 -4.08 -0.66
C SER A 15 -10.53 -3.64 0.77
N ARG A 16 -9.98 -2.50 1.22
CA ARG A 16 -10.18 -1.97 2.58
C ARG A 16 -11.25 -0.87 2.64
N HIS A 17 -11.97 -0.61 1.55
CA HIS A 17 -12.94 0.48 1.41
C HIS A 17 -12.39 1.84 1.88
N CYS A 18 -11.15 2.16 1.50
CA CYS A 18 -10.57 3.48 1.70
C CYS A 18 -11.16 4.43 0.66
N LEU A 19 -12.14 5.22 1.08
CA LEU A 19 -12.88 6.13 0.23
C LEU A 19 -12.90 7.54 0.81
N VAL A 20 -12.79 8.54 -0.06
CA VAL A 20 -13.12 9.93 0.25
C VAL A 20 -14.59 10.23 -0.11
N SER A 21 -15.05 11.45 0.18
CA SER A 21 -16.38 11.91 -0.23
C SER A 21 -16.60 11.75 -1.74
N GLY A 22 -17.78 11.28 -2.14
CA GLY A 22 -18.09 11.01 -3.55
C GLY A 22 -17.58 9.66 -4.07
N ASN A 23 -17.28 8.71 -3.17
CA ASN A 23 -16.97 7.32 -3.50
C ASN A 23 -15.69 7.12 -4.35
N LYS A 24 -14.75 8.08 -4.26
CA LYS A 24 -13.44 7.97 -4.90
C LYS A 24 -12.46 7.29 -3.95
N LEU A 25 -11.52 6.51 -4.50
CA LEU A 25 -10.49 5.83 -3.72
C LEU A 25 -9.58 6.84 -2.98
N ASP A 26 -9.31 6.54 -1.71
CA ASP A 26 -8.38 7.27 -0.85
C ASP A 26 -7.02 6.57 -0.83
N LEU A 27 -6.15 6.97 -1.77
CA LEU A 27 -4.81 6.38 -1.91
C LEU A 27 -3.87 6.76 -0.76
N GLU A 28 -4.06 7.91 -0.13
CA GLU A 28 -3.24 8.35 1.01
C GLU A 28 -3.52 7.47 2.24
N LYS A 29 -4.80 7.17 2.50
CA LYS A 29 -5.19 6.22 3.55
C LYS A 29 -4.70 4.80 3.23
N ALA A 30 -4.80 4.36 1.97
CA ALA A 30 -4.27 3.07 1.56
C ALA A 30 -2.74 2.98 1.76
N ALA A 31 -1.99 4.03 1.43
CA ALA A 31 -0.55 4.10 1.64
C ALA A 31 -0.18 4.04 3.13
N ARG A 32 -0.91 4.76 3.99
CA ARG A 32 -0.72 4.67 5.45
C ARG A 32 -0.96 3.26 5.97
N LEU A 33 -2.04 2.60 5.52
CA LEU A 33 -2.34 1.21 5.92
C LEU A 33 -1.25 0.24 5.48
N LEU A 34 -0.75 0.37 4.24
CA LEU A 34 0.34 -0.45 3.72
C LEU A 34 1.61 -0.29 4.57
N LEU A 35 2.00 0.94 4.87
CA LEU A 35 3.18 1.23 5.69
C LEU A 35 3.01 0.73 7.13
N ASP A 36 1.80 0.84 7.69
CA ASP A 36 1.51 0.30 9.02
C ASP A 36 1.59 -1.24 9.04
N ASP A 37 1.03 -1.92 8.03
CA ASP A 37 1.12 -3.38 7.91
C ASP A 37 2.58 -3.82 7.75
N PHE A 38 3.39 -3.07 6.99
CA PHE A 38 4.83 -3.30 6.84
C PHE A 38 5.58 -3.12 8.16
N ARG A 39 5.44 -1.95 8.81
CA ARG A 39 6.17 -1.60 10.05
C ARG A 39 5.85 -2.51 11.22
N ASN A 40 4.61 -3.00 11.30
CA ASN A 40 4.18 -3.92 12.34
C ASN A 40 4.47 -5.40 12.00
N GLY A 41 5.13 -5.70 10.87
CA GLY A 41 5.48 -7.06 10.46
C GLY A 41 4.27 -7.91 10.04
N ARG A 42 3.11 -7.30 9.76
CA ARG A 42 1.88 -8.01 9.36
C ARG A 42 1.96 -8.56 7.94
N LEU A 43 2.84 -8.01 7.10
CA LEU A 43 3.14 -8.52 5.76
C LEU A 43 4.09 -9.72 5.77
N GLY A 44 4.56 -10.15 6.95
CA GLY A 44 5.55 -11.22 7.10
C GLY A 44 6.99 -10.71 7.14
N ARG A 45 7.95 -11.62 6.97
CA ARG A 45 9.38 -11.33 7.04
C ARG A 45 9.82 -10.67 5.74
N ILE A 46 10.14 -9.38 5.81
CA ILE A 46 10.65 -8.59 4.68
C ILE A 46 12.00 -8.01 5.06
N THR A 47 12.95 -8.10 4.13
CA THR A 47 14.29 -7.51 4.24
C THR A 47 14.40 -6.43 3.17
N LEU A 48 14.76 -5.21 3.56
CA LEU A 48 14.91 -4.08 2.62
C LEU A 48 16.33 -3.95 2.05
N GLU A 49 17.31 -4.48 2.76
CA GLU A 49 18.72 -4.39 2.39
C GLU A 49 19.42 -5.72 2.67
N PHE A 50 20.37 -6.06 1.81
CA PHE A 50 21.25 -7.21 1.99
C PHE A 50 22.66 -6.68 2.28
N PRO A 51 23.48 -7.41 3.05
CA PRO A 51 24.85 -6.99 3.30
C PRO A 51 25.62 -6.85 1.99
N GLU A 52 26.32 -5.72 1.83
CA GLU A 52 27.27 -5.54 0.75
C GLU A 52 28.64 -6.08 1.19
N ASN A 53 28.88 -7.36 0.87
CA ASN A 53 30.10 -8.15 1.14
C ASN A 53 30.43 -8.43 2.62
#